data_AF-N6YTP1-F1
#
_entry.id   AF-N6YTP1-F1
#
_cell.length_a   1.000
_cell.length_b   1.000
_cell.length_c   1.000
_cell.angle_alpha   90.00
_cell.angle_beta   90.00
_cell.angle_gamma   90.00
#
_symmetry.space_group_name_H-M   'P 1'
#
loop_
_entity.id
_entity.type
_entity.pdbx_description
1 polymer ?
#
loop_
_entity_poly.entity_id
_entity_poly.type
_entity_poly.pdbx_seq_one_letter_code
_entity_poly.pdbx_strand_id
1 'polypeptide(L)'
;MIALADLHIGRLTLRGSATAIAHARATLPPALARARWPDEEAILVVRRIAVGGTGTELPARAAALAGQLAGRAVDPWTPGADGAEVVRFRDARDYRACLVRDLLAGTAARRWLWRHRAALLAHPTATALAELLGEDALALPALLEHPPLRACLPTLWCRLDAAAARSLLRAIGAATGWHGAISDALASRAAEAAGSGADLMTEAQTHHERISGDEIRPGPEPGPSPPPTGPAATRAGSPRRPAP
;
A
#
# COMPACT_ATOMS: atom_id res chain seq x y z
N MET A 1 14.65 23.41 20.22
CA MET A 1 13.73 22.40 19.69
C MET A 1 14.46 21.08 19.81
N ILE A 2 14.09 20.21 20.75
CA ILE A 2 14.77 18.91 20.92
C ILE A 2 14.24 18.03 19.79
N ALA A 3 15.05 17.75 18.77
CA ALA A 3 14.74 16.70 17.82
C ALA A 3 14.63 15.41 18.63
N LEU A 4 13.42 14.87 18.75
CA LEU A 4 13.23 13.55 19.32
C LEU A 4 13.83 12.57 18.32
N ALA A 5 15.04 12.10 18.62
CA ALA A 5 15.60 10.94 17.95
C ALA A 5 14.70 9.74 18.28
N ASP A 6 13.90 9.31 17.31
CA ASP A 6 13.03 8.14 17.47
C ASP A 6 13.88 6.87 17.47
N LEU A 7 14.14 6.32 18.67
CA LEU A 7 14.79 5.04 18.85
C LEU A 7 13.74 3.91 18.91
N HIS A 8 13.75 3.03 17.90
CA HIS A 8 12.94 1.81 17.92
C HIS A 8 13.79 0.56 18.15
N ILE A 9 13.49 -0.20 19.22
CA ILE A 9 14.14 -1.47 19.53
C ILE A 9 13.14 -2.61 19.37
N GLY A 10 13.25 -3.37 18.29
CA GLY A 10 12.33 -4.50 18.03
C GLY A 10 12.48 -5.66 19.01
N ARG A 11 13.70 -5.94 19.49
CA ARG A 11 13.96 -7.00 20.48
C ARG A 11 15.19 -6.70 21.31
N LEU A 12 15.06 -6.78 22.63
CA LEU A 12 16.16 -6.74 23.58
C LEU A 12 16.38 -8.12 24.20
N THR A 13 17.60 -8.65 24.12
CA THR A 13 17.98 -9.92 24.76
C THR A 13 19.11 -9.67 25.74
N LEU A 14 18.90 -10.03 27.00
CA LEU A 14 19.86 -9.86 28.09
C LEU A 14 20.42 -11.23 28.51
N ARG A 15 21.72 -11.29 28.78
CA ARG A 15 22.42 -12.49 29.26
C ARG A 15 23.22 -12.11 30.51
N GLY A 16 23.05 -12.85 31.60
CA GLY A 16 23.67 -12.58 32.89
C GLY A 16 22.98 -13.33 34.03
N SER A 17 23.33 -13.00 35.28
CA SER A 17 22.60 -13.52 36.45
C SER A 17 21.15 -13.01 36.47
N ALA A 18 20.26 -13.74 37.13
CA ALA A 18 18.85 -13.33 37.26
C ALA A 18 18.70 -11.93 37.88
N THR A 19 19.52 -11.61 38.89
CA THR A 19 19.55 -10.30 39.54
C THR A 19 20.01 -9.19 38.59
N ALA A 20 21.07 -9.43 37.81
CA ALA A 20 21.56 -8.48 36.83
C ALA A 20 20.54 -8.24 35.70
N ILE A 21 19.87 -9.30 35.23
CA ILE A 21 18.81 -9.19 34.21
C ILE A 21 17.62 -8.40 34.72
N ALA A 22 17.15 -8.67 35.94
CA ALA A 22 16.01 -7.96 36.54
C ALA A 22 16.32 -6.46 36.67
N HIS A 23 17.51 -6.12 37.17
CA HIS A 23 17.96 -4.73 37.27
C HIS A 23 18.05 -4.06 35.89
N ALA A 24 18.69 -4.72 34.92
CA ALA A 24 18.88 -4.20 33.57
C ALA A 24 17.54 -3.98 32.82
N ARG A 25 16.52 -4.82 33.03
CA ARG A 25 15.19 -4.62 32.45
C ARG A 25 14.53 -3.32 32.91
N ALA A 26 14.75 -2.92 34.16
CA ALA A 26 14.20 -1.69 34.70
C ALA A 26 14.97 -0.45 34.24
N THR A 27 16.29 -0.55 34.13
CA THR A 27 17.15 0.64 33.94
C THR A 27 17.60 0.89 32.50
N LEU A 28 17.71 -0.15 31.66
CA LEU A 28 18.24 -0.01 30.30
C LEU A 28 17.34 0.77 29.34
N PRO A 29 16.01 0.56 29.26
CA PRO A 29 15.18 1.28 28.29
C PRO A 29 15.31 2.82 28.39
N PRO A 30 15.15 3.45 29.57
CA PRO A 30 15.34 4.91 29.67
C PRO A 30 16.80 5.34 29.51
N ALA A 31 17.78 4.45 29.75
CA ALA A 31 19.18 4.76 29.50
C ALA A 31 19.53 4.74 27.99
N LEU A 32 18.96 3.79 27.23
CA LEU A 32 19.10 3.72 25.78
C LEU A 32 18.41 4.88 25.08
N ALA A 33 17.23 5.30 25.55
CA ALA A 33 16.52 6.47 25.02
C ALA A 33 17.32 7.79 25.17
N ARG A 34 18.20 7.88 26.17
CA ARG A 34 19.06 9.05 26.44
C ARG A 34 20.48 8.91 25.91
N ALA A 35 20.81 7.77 25.30
CA ALA A 35 22.13 7.56 24.73
C ALA A 35 22.33 8.50 23.52
N ARG A 36 23.60 8.85 23.26
CA ARG A 36 23.97 9.68 22.10
C ARG A 36 24.10 8.79 20.86
N TRP A 37 23.00 8.59 20.16
CA TRP A 37 22.97 7.82 18.91
C TRP A 37 23.67 8.57 17.77
N PRO A 38 24.23 7.85 16.79
CA PRO A 38 24.86 8.49 15.63
C PRO A 38 23.82 9.14 14.72
N ASP A 39 24.15 10.33 14.22
CA ASP A 39 23.47 11.06 13.15
C ASP A 39 22.01 11.46 13.44
N GLU A 40 21.76 12.78 13.52
CA GLU A 40 20.44 13.30 13.91
C GLU A 40 19.45 13.43 12.73
N GLU A 41 19.93 13.46 11.48
CA GLU A 41 19.07 13.70 10.30
C GLU A 41 18.79 12.43 9.49
N ALA A 42 19.69 11.45 9.54
CA ALA A 42 19.55 10.20 8.81
C ALA A 42 18.83 9.11 9.63
N ILE A 43 18.10 8.23 8.93
CA ILE A 43 17.52 7.05 9.58
C ILE A 43 18.46 5.86 9.37
N LEU A 44 18.96 5.32 10.48
CA LEU A 44 19.76 4.11 10.50
C LEU A 44 18.93 2.93 10.97
N VAL A 45 18.80 1.91 10.12
CA VAL A 45 18.20 0.63 10.51
C VAL A 45 19.31 -0.39 10.67
N VAL A 46 19.55 -0.79 11.92
CA VAL A 46 20.60 -1.75 12.27
C VAL A 46 19.96 -3.10 12.54
N ARG A 47 20.45 -4.14 11.88
CA ARG A 47 19.93 -5.50 11.99
C ARG A 47 20.11 -6.07 13.39
N ARG A 48 21.29 -5.85 13.98
CA ARG A 48 21.64 -6.32 15.32
C ARG A 48 22.77 -5.51 15.93
N ILE A 49 22.61 -5.20 17.22
CA ILE A 49 23.68 -4.68 18.08
C ILE A 49 23.89 -5.69 19.19
N ALA A 50 25.14 -6.13 19.36
CA ALA A 50 25.52 -7.05 20.43
C ALA A 50 26.70 -6.43 21.20
N VAL A 51 26.44 -6.09 22.47
CA VAL A 51 27.43 -5.47 23.36
C VAL A 51 27.43 -6.17 24.70
N GLY A 52 28.60 -6.21 25.34
CA GLY A 52 28.79 -6.69 26.71
C GLY A 52 29.36 -5.59 27.59
N GLY A 53 29.10 -5.68 28.89
CA GLY A 53 29.54 -4.71 29.89
C GLY A 53 28.58 -4.68 31.09
N THR A 54 28.83 -3.73 31.99
CA THR A 54 27.91 -3.41 33.09
C THR A 54 26.68 -2.67 32.58
N GLY A 55 25.57 -2.71 33.34
CA GLY A 55 24.31 -2.08 32.92
C GLY A 55 24.42 -0.59 32.55
N THR A 56 25.35 0.13 33.19
CA THR A 56 25.62 1.55 32.93
C THR A 56 26.45 1.78 31.65
N GLU A 57 27.29 0.82 31.26
CA GLU A 57 28.11 0.92 30.04
C GLU A 57 27.35 0.51 28.77
N LEU A 58 26.37 -0.40 28.90
CA LEU A 58 25.66 -0.96 27.74
C LEU A 58 25.10 0.10 26.78
N PRO A 59 24.46 1.20 27.22
CA PRO A 59 23.94 2.23 26.32
C PRO A 59 25.03 2.92 25.51
N ALA A 60 26.12 3.33 26.17
CA ALA A 60 27.23 4.01 25.51
C ALA A 60 27.93 3.08 24.50
N ARG A 61 28.13 1.80 24.87
CA ARG A 61 28.71 0.79 23.96
C ARG A 61 27.80 0.49 22.78
N ALA A 62 26.48 0.42 23.00
CA ALA A 62 25.51 0.21 21.92
C ALA A 62 25.53 1.36 20.91
N ALA A 63 25.54 2.61 21.40
CA ALA A 63 25.63 3.79 20.56
C ALA A 63 26.97 3.87 19.80
N ALA A 64 28.09 3.57 20.47
CA ALA A 64 29.40 3.52 19.82
C ALA A 64 29.46 2.46 18.70
N LEU A 65 28.92 1.26 18.94
CA LEU A 65 28.84 0.22 17.93
C LEU A 65 27.90 0.62 16.78
N ALA A 66 26.77 1.28 17.05
CA ALA A 66 25.91 1.83 16.02
C ALA A 66 26.66 2.85 15.14
N GLY A 67 27.49 3.71 15.75
CA GLY A 67 28.33 4.67 15.02
C GLY A 67 29.37 3.98 14.12
N GLN A 68 30.00 2.90 14.59
CA GLN A 68 30.92 2.11 13.77
C GLN A 68 30.19 1.43 12.60
N LEU A 69 28.99 0.90 12.84
CA LEU A 69 28.17 0.28 11.80
C LEU A 69 27.70 1.31 10.78
N ALA A 70 27.36 2.54 11.20
CA ALA A 70 26.93 3.61 10.30
C ALA A 70 27.94 3.89 9.18
N GLY A 71 29.25 3.82 9.46
CA GLY A 71 30.31 3.95 8.46
C GLY A 71 30.36 2.84 7.41
N ARG A 72 29.62 1.74 7.61
CA ARG A 72 29.49 0.59 6.70
C ARG A 72 28.08 0.45 6.13
N ALA A 73 27.24 1.46 6.32
CA ALA A 73 25.85 1.39 5.92
C ALA A 73 25.71 1.30 4.40
N VAL A 74 24.76 0.47 3.98
CA VAL A 74 24.44 0.25 2.57
C VAL A 74 23.22 1.09 2.20
N ASP A 75 23.19 1.56 0.95
CA ASP A 75 22.06 2.28 0.40
C ASP A 75 20.83 1.36 0.23
N PRO A 76 19.64 1.75 0.72
CA PRO A 76 18.42 0.94 0.74
C PRO A 76 17.85 0.61 -0.64
N TRP A 77 18.26 1.35 -1.67
CA TRP A 77 17.82 1.18 -3.05
C TRP A 77 18.64 0.14 -3.80
N THR A 78 19.76 -0.30 -3.24
CA THR A 78 20.63 -1.32 -3.84
C THR A 78 20.22 -2.75 -3.46
N PRO A 79 20.48 -3.75 -4.31
CA PRO A 79 20.26 -5.17 -3.97
C PRO A 79 21.06 -5.64 -2.74
N GLY A 80 22.19 -4.98 -2.44
CA GLY A 80 23.05 -5.32 -1.30
C GLY A 80 22.40 -5.08 0.07
N ALA A 81 21.35 -4.27 0.14
CA ALA A 81 20.65 -3.94 1.38
C ALA A 81 20.04 -5.17 2.09
N ASP A 82 19.65 -6.21 1.36
CA ASP A 82 19.05 -7.41 1.94
C ASP A 82 20.05 -8.24 2.76
N GLY A 83 21.33 -8.20 2.40
CA GLY A 83 22.42 -8.86 3.12
C GLY A 83 23.14 -7.96 4.12
N ALA A 84 22.86 -6.65 4.12
CA ALA A 84 23.57 -5.69 4.95
C ALA A 84 23.22 -5.83 6.45
N GLU A 85 24.18 -5.51 7.32
CA GLU A 85 23.95 -5.39 8.77
C GLU A 85 23.35 -4.04 9.15
N VAL A 86 23.51 -3.04 8.29
CA VAL A 86 23.03 -1.68 8.51
C VAL A 86 22.67 -1.03 7.17
N VAL A 87 21.52 -0.39 7.16
CA VAL A 87 21.00 0.38 6.04
C VAL A 87 20.81 1.82 6.50
N ARG A 88 21.24 2.77 5.68
CA ARG A 88 21.12 4.20 5.96
C ARG A 88 20.21 4.84 4.94
N PHE A 89 19.11 5.39 5.43
CA PHE A 89 18.26 6.29 4.65
C PHE A 89 18.74 7.72 4.86
N ARG A 90 18.65 8.52 3.81
CA ARG A 90 19.08 9.92 3.88
C ARG A 90 18.26 10.72 4.89
N ASP A 91 16.96 10.48 4.89
CA ASP A 91 15.98 11.19 5.72
C ASP A 91 14.67 10.36 5.82
N ALA A 92 13.66 10.91 6.51
CA ALA A 92 12.35 10.30 6.64
C ALA A 92 11.60 10.11 5.31
N ARG A 93 11.84 10.97 4.31
CA ARG A 93 11.19 10.90 3.00
C ARG A 93 11.76 9.74 2.20
N ASP A 94 13.07 9.58 2.18
CA ASP A 94 13.77 8.47 1.55
C ASP A 94 13.36 7.12 2.17
N TYR A 95 13.27 7.08 3.50
CA TYR A 95 12.73 5.93 4.25
C TYR A 95 11.31 5.55 3.81
N ARG A 96 10.38 6.52 3.77
CA ARG A 96 8.99 6.27 3.38
C ARG A 96 8.90 5.87 1.91
N ALA A 97 9.61 6.53 1.01
CA ALA A 97 9.60 6.22 -0.41
C ALA A 97 10.07 4.78 -0.69
N CYS A 98 11.14 4.34 -0.01
CA CYS A 98 11.64 2.99 -0.12
C CYS A 98 10.62 1.95 0.39
N LEU A 99 9.96 2.22 1.52
CA LEU A 99 8.93 1.33 2.05
C LEU A 99 7.70 1.27 1.13
N VAL A 100 7.28 2.39 0.53
CA VAL A 100 6.19 2.40 -0.47
C VAL A 100 6.55 1.52 -1.66
N ARG A 101 7.76 1.65 -2.23
CA ARG A 101 8.22 0.78 -3.33
C ARG A 101 8.13 -0.69 -2.93
N ASP A 102 8.62 -1.05 -1.76
CA ASP A 102 8.66 -2.45 -1.31
C ASP A 102 7.25 -3.01 -1.00
N LEU A 103 6.32 -2.17 -0.55
CA LEU A 103 4.90 -2.51 -0.41
C LEU A 103 4.27 -2.80 -1.79
N LEU A 104 4.50 -1.93 -2.77
CA LEU A 104 4.00 -2.11 -4.14
C LEU A 104 4.59 -3.35 -4.82
N ALA A 105 5.85 -3.67 -4.54
CA ALA A 105 6.53 -4.85 -5.03
C ALA A 105 6.16 -6.14 -4.27
N GLY A 106 5.44 -6.06 -3.15
CA GLY A 106 5.14 -7.22 -2.29
C GLY A 106 6.38 -7.84 -1.64
N THR A 107 7.47 -7.07 -1.49
CA THR A 107 8.73 -7.53 -0.87
C THR A 107 8.84 -7.08 0.58
N ALA A 108 8.12 -6.03 1.00
CA ALA A 108 8.27 -5.40 2.32
C ALA A 108 8.22 -6.41 3.49
N ALA A 109 7.22 -7.29 3.53
CA ALA A 109 7.05 -8.27 4.61
C ALA A 109 8.20 -9.29 4.73
N ARG A 110 8.97 -9.52 3.66
CA ARG A 110 10.08 -10.49 3.62
C ARG A 110 11.42 -9.85 3.97
N ARG A 111 11.57 -8.54 3.82
CA ARG A 111 12.84 -7.84 4.08
C ARG A 111 13.01 -7.64 5.58
N TRP A 112 14.19 -8.00 6.09
CA TRP A 112 14.51 -7.82 7.51
C TRP A 112 14.42 -6.35 7.94
N LEU A 113 14.71 -5.44 7.01
CA LEU A 113 14.73 -3.98 7.15
C LEU A 113 13.42 -3.42 7.71
N TRP A 114 12.28 -4.07 7.42
CA TRP A 114 10.96 -3.56 7.78
C TRP A 114 10.30 -4.29 8.94
N ARG A 115 11.03 -5.19 9.63
CA ARG A 115 10.46 -6.00 10.72
C ARG A 115 9.95 -5.15 11.89
N HIS A 116 10.51 -3.98 12.13
CA HIS A 116 10.00 -3.03 13.14
C HIS A 116 8.65 -2.43 12.76
N ARG A 117 8.28 -2.44 11.47
CA ARG A 117 6.98 -2.01 10.95
C ARG A 117 6.02 -3.19 10.75
N ALA A 118 6.24 -4.33 11.41
CA ALA A 118 5.40 -5.53 11.23
C ALA A 118 3.89 -5.28 11.41
N ALA A 119 3.49 -4.36 12.29
CA ALA A 119 2.09 -3.98 12.46
C ALA A 119 1.51 -3.36 11.17
N LEU A 120 2.21 -2.41 10.57
CA LEU A 120 1.84 -1.82 9.28
C LEU A 120 1.78 -2.88 8.17
N LEU A 121 2.76 -3.79 8.15
CA LEU A 121 2.87 -4.85 7.15
C LEU A 121 1.84 -5.97 7.32
N ALA A 122 1.14 -6.04 8.45
CA ALA A 122 0.04 -6.98 8.68
C ALA A 122 -1.26 -6.52 8.00
N HIS A 123 -1.35 -5.24 7.62
CA HIS A 123 -2.51 -4.72 6.90
C HIS A 123 -2.48 -5.12 5.41
N PRO A 124 -3.65 -5.15 4.74
CA PRO A 124 -3.69 -5.20 3.29
C PRO A 124 -2.87 -4.06 2.67
N THR A 125 -2.22 -4.31 1.53
CA THR A 125 -1.30 -3.36 0.90
C THR A 125 -1.91 -1.97 0.71
N ALA A 126 -3.17 -1.88 0.29
CA ALA A 126 -3.88 -0.60 0.12
C ALA A 126 -3.96 0.18 1.44
N THR A 127 -4.36 -0.48 2.53
CA THR A 127 -4.43 0.09 3.88
C THR A 127 -3.05 0.53 4.37
N ALA A 128 -2.04 -0.34 4.25
CA ALA A 128 -0.66 -0.02 4.63
C ALA A 128 -0.11 1.19 3.87
N LEU A 129 -0.40 1.30 2.57
CA LEU A 129 -0.03 2.47 1.77
C LEU A 129 -0.73 3.73 2.27
N ALA A 130 -2.04 3.69 2.51
CA ALA A 130 -2.79 4.85 3.01
C ALA A 130 -2.30 5.31 4.39
N GLU A 131 -2.04 4.38 5.31
CA GLU A 131 -1.47 4.70 6.63
C GLU A 131 -0.07 5.32 6.50
N LEU A 132 0.81 4.72 5.70
CA LEU A 132 2.18 5.21 5.50
C LEU A 132 2.22 6.61 4.86
N LEU A 133 1.38 6.85 3.84
CA LEU A 133 1.26 8.17 3.20
C LEU A 133 0.59 9.20 4.13
N GLY A 134 -0.24 8.73 5.06
CA GLY A 134 -0.92 9.57 6.05
C GLY A 134 -0.09 9.92 7.28
N GLU A 135 1.03 9.23 7.54
CA GLU A 135 1.92 9.51 8.69
C GLU A 135 2.41 10.98 8.71
N ASP A 136 2.53 11.59 7.53
CA ASP A 136 2.95 12.97 7.36
C ASP A 136 2.30 13.55 6.11
N ALA A 137 0.99 13.82 6.23
CA ALA A 137 0.17 14.27 5.12
C ALA A 137 0.64 15.63 4.55
N LEU A 138 1.31 16.48 5.35
CA LEU A 138 1.85 17.75 4.90
C LEU A 138 3.11 17.57 4.04
N ALA A 139 3.92 16.55 4.30
CA ALA A 139 5.08 16.22 3.47
C ALA A 139 4.74 15.38 2.23
N LEU A 140 3.48 14.97 2.06
CA LEU A 140 3.04 14.09 0.98
C LEU A 140 3.41 14.60 -0.42
N PRO A 141 3.22 15.88 -0.79
CA PRO A 141 3.60 16.35 -2.13
C PRO A 141 5.09 16.10 -2.42
N ALA A 142 5.95 16.43 -1.46
CA ALA A 142 7.38 16.26 -1.61
C ALA A 142 7.80 14.78 -1.61
N LEU A 143 7.07 13.90 -0.92
CA LEU A 143 7.25 12.46 -1.00
C LEU A 143 6.90 11.93 -2.40
N LEU A 144 5.78 12.36 -2.98
CA LEU A 144 5.33 11.94 -4.33
C LEU A 144 6.26 12.43 -5.44
N GLU A 145 7.00 13.52 -5.21
CA GLU A 145 8.06 14.02 -6.09
C GLU A 145 9.38 13.25 -6.00
N HIS A 146 9.53 12.36 -5.00
CA HIS A 146 10.76 11.57 -4.84
C HIS A 146 11.03 10.73 -6.10
N PRO A 147 12.22 10.84 -6.75
CA PRO A 147 12.40 10.31 -8.11
C PRO A 147 12.09 8.82 -8.28
N PRO A 148 12.55 7.92 -7.38
CA PRO A 148 12.16 6.51 -7.42
C PRO A 148 10.65 6.27 -7.27
N LEU A 149 9.94 7.11 -6.49
CA LEU A 149 8.51 6.95 -6.26
C LEU A 149 7.70 7.47 -7.45
N ARG A 150 8.18 8.53 -8.12
CA ARG A 150 7.54 9.13 -9.30
C ARG A 150 7.30 8.09 -10.40
N ALA A 151 8.23 7.16 -10.60
CA ALA A 151 8.11 6.06 -11.54
C ALA A 151 7.03 5.03 -11.16
N CYS A 152 6.68 4.94 -9.87
CA CYS A 152 5.71 3.98 -9.35
C CYS A 152 4.32 4.59 -9.09
N LEU A 153 4.12 5.90 -9.33
CA LEU A 153 2.85 6.58 -9.05
C LEU A 153 1.64 5.93 -9.73
N PRO A 154 1.67 5.52 -11.02
CA PRO A 154 0.52 4.86 -11.62
C PRO A 154 0.12 3.59 -10.86
N THR A 155 1.11 2.75 -10.54
CA THR A 155 0.89 1.52 -9.76
C THR A 155 0.37 1.83 -8.36
N LEU A 156 0.89 2.88 -7.72
CA LEU A 156 0.44 3.32 -6.41
C LEU A 156 -1.04 3.70 -6.44
N TRP A 157 -1.46 4.52 -7.40
CA TRP A 157 -2.86 4.94 -7.54
C TRP A 157 -3.78 3.77 -7.87
N CYS A 158 -3.37 2.84 -8.72
CA CYS A 158 -4.13 1.62 -8.99
C CYS A 158 -4.25 0.69 -7.78
N ARG A 159 -3.32 0.75 -6.82
CA ARG A 159 -3.31 -0.11 -5.61
C ARG A 159 -4.12 0.46 -4.46
N LEU A 160 -4.39 1.77 -4.43
CA LEU A 160 -5.26 2.38 -3.42
C LEU A 160 -6.71 2.13 -3.78
N ASP A 161 -7.36 1.22 -3.03
CA ASP A 161 -8.81 1.05 -3.15
C ASP A 161 -9.58 2.27 -2.59
N ALA A 162 -10.90 2.28 -2.81
CA ALA A 162 -11.75 3.40 -2.38
C ALA A 162 -11.75 3.61 -0.84
N ALA A 163 -11.57 2.57 -0.04
CA ALA A 163 -11.52 2.70 1.42
C ALA A 163 -10.17 3.32 1.86
N ALA A 164 -9.07 2.84 1.31
CA ALA A 164 -7.72 3.34 1.53
C ALA A 164 -7.58 4.80 1.07
N ALA A 165 -8.08 5.14 -0.12
CA ALA A 165 -8.08 6.51 -0.64
C ALA A 165 -8.88 7.46 0.27
N ARG A 166 -10.05 7.05 0.75
CA ARG A 166 -10.83 7.83 1.73
C ARG A 166 -10.11 7.98 3.07
N SER A 167 -9.37 6.96 3.52
CA SER A 167 -8.53 7.06 4.71
C SER A 167 -7.45 8.13 4.55
N LEU A 168 -6.72 8.08 3.43
CA LEU A 168 -5.67 9.05 3.11
C LEU A 168 -6.23 10.48 2.98
N LEU A 169 -7.35 10.66 2.29
CA LEU A 169 -8.01 11.97 2.17
C LEU A 169 -8.46 12.53 3.53
N ARG A 170 -8.92 11.68 4.46
CA ARG A 170 -9.22 12.09 5.84
C ARG A 170 -7.97 12.55 6.58
N ALA A 171 -6.85 11.83 6.44
CA ALA A 171 -5.57 12.24 7.03
C ALA A 171 -5.08 13.58 6.49
N ILE A 172 -5.18 13.79 5.17
CA ILE A 172 -4.87 15.07 4.52
C ILE A 172 -5.78 16.17 5.06
N GLY A 173 -7.09 15.97 5.06
CA GLY A 173 -8.06 16.96 5.53
C GLY A 173 -7.88 17.32 7.01
N ALA A 174 -7.48 16.37 7.85
CA ALA A 174 -7.16 16.63 9.24
C ALA A 174 -5.87 17.47 9.39
N ALA A 175 -4.84 17.16 8.60
CA ALA A 175 -3.56 17.86 8.66
C ALA A 175 -3.62 19.28 8.06
N THR A 176 -4.43 19.51 7.02
CA THR A 176 -4.55 20.81 6.35
C THR A 176 -5.70 21.67 6.88
N GLY A 177 -6.60 21.09 7.68
CA GLY A 177 -7.87 21.72 8.07
C GLY A 177 -8.94 21.71 6.98
N TRP A 178 -8.73 21.02 5.85
CA TRP A 178 -9.66 20.99 4.72
C TRP A 178 -10.70 19.86 4.79
N HIS A 179 -10.94 19.30 5.98
CA HIS A 179 -11.82 18.15 6.15
C HIS A 179 -13.23 18.36 5.55
N GLY A 180 -13.83 19.53 5.77
CA GLY A 180 -15.15 19.88 5.21
C GLY A 180 -15.12 19.93 3.68
N ALA A 181 -14.21 20.71 3.10
CA ALA A 181 -14.08 20.87 1.65
C ALA A 181 -13.82 19.54 0.92
N ILE A 182 -12.98 18.67 1.49
CA ILE A 182 -12.72 17.33 0.93
C ILE A 182 -13.98 16.46 1.01
N SER A 183 -14.71 16.49 2.13
CA SER A 183 -15.93 15.71 2.31
C SER A 183 -17.03 16.16 1.35
N ASP A 184 -17.22 17.47 1.18
CA ASP A 184 -18.18 18.05 0.24
C ASP A 184 -17.84 17.66 -1.20
N ALA A 185 -16.57 17.79 -1.60
CA ALA A 185 -16.14 17.40 -2.94
C ALA A 185 -16.37 15.90 -3.24
N LEU A 186 -16.17 15.03 -2.24
CA LEU A 186 -16.45 13.59 -2.36
C LEU A 186 -17.96 13.33 -2.47
N ALA A 187 -18.78 14.05 -1.71
CA ALA A 187 -20.24 13.94 -1.78
C ALA A 187 -20.79 14.40 -3.13
N SER A 188 -20.31 15.52 -3.67
CA SER A 188 -20.67 16.02 -5.01
C SER A 188 -20.32 15.00 -6.10
N ARG A 189 -19.10 14.45 -6.07
CA ARG A 189 -18.66 13.40 -7.02
C ARG A 189 -19.53 12.14 -6.95
N ALA A 190 -19.94 11.73 -5.75
CA ALA A 190 -20.82 10.58 -5.56
C ALA A 190 -22.22 10.84 -6.14
N ALA A 191 -22.76 12.06 -5.96
CA ALA A 191 -24.04 12.47 -6.53
C ALA A 191 -24.00 12.52 -8.07
N GLU A 192 -22.93 13.05 -8.66
CA GLU A 192 -22.71 13.05 -10.12
C GLU A 192 -22.68 11.63 -10.70
N ALA A 193 -21.97 10.71 -10.04
CA ALA A 193 -21.90 9.31 -10.49
C ALA A 193 -23.26 8.59 -10.38
N ALA A 194 -24.03 8.87 -9.32
CA ALA A 194 -25.38 8.31 -9.15
C ALA A 194 -26.37 8.87 -10.19
N GLY A 195 -26.28 10.17 -10.49
CA GLY A 195 -27.08 10.82 -11.53
C GLY A 195 -26.77 10.27 -12.93
N SER A 196 -25.49 10.13 -13.28
CA SER A 196 -25.09 9.55 -14.57
C SER A 196 -25.51 8.08 -14.71
N GLY A 197 -25.48 7.29 -13.62
CA GLY A 197 -25.99 5.91 -13.63
C GLY A 197 -27.52 5.84 -13.78
N ALA A 198 -28.25 6.76 -13.16
CA ALA A 198 -29.70 6.86 -13.30
C ALA A 198 -30.11 7.30 -14.71
N ASP A 199 -29.37 8.23 -15.32
CA ASP A 199 -29.59 8.66 -16.70
C ASP A 199 -29.33 7.52 -17.69
N LEU A 200 -28.25 6.75 -17.53
CA LEU A 200 -27.96 5.57 -18.37
C LEU A 200 -29.01 4.45 -18.21
N MET A 201 -29.52 4.22 -17.00
CA MET A 201 -30.63 3.26 -16.80
C MET A 201 -31.94 3.79 -17.41
N THR A 202 -32.20 5.10 -17.33
CA THR A 202 -33.39 5.72 -17.95
C THR A 202 -33.31 5.68 -19.47
N GLU A 203 -32.13 5.91 -20.06
CA GLU A 203 -31.88 5.74 -21.49
C GLU A 203 -32.04 4.27 -21.93
N ALA A 204 -31.54 3.31 -21.14
CA ALA A 204 -31.74 1.90 -21.44
C ALA A 204 -33.22 1.47 -21.34
N GLN A 205 -33.95 1.98 -20.35
CA GLN A 205 -35.38 1.73 -20.17
C GLN A 205 -36.22 2.33 -21.30
N THR A 206 -35.94 3.58 -21.69
CA THR A 206 -36.62 4.27 -22.80
C THR A 206 -36.28 3.67 -24.16
N HIS A 207 -35.05 3.18 -24.34
CA HIS A 207 -34.68 2.41 -25.54
C HIS A 207 -35.38 1.05 -25.59
N HIS A 208 -35.53 0.36 -24.45
CA HIS A 208 -36.30 -0.88 -24.36
C HIS A 208 -37.80 -0.66 -24.61
N GLU A 209 -38.40 0.40 -24.08
CA GLU A 209 -39.79 0.78 -24.37
C GLU A 209 -40.01 1.20 -25.82
N ARG A 210 -39.04 1.87 -26.47
CA ARG A 210 -39.11 2.17 -27.91
C ARG A 210 -39.03 0.91 -28.78
N ILE A 211 -38.19 -0.06 -28.41
CA ILE A 211 -38.12 -1.35 -29.11
C ILE A 211 -39.38 -2.19 -28.85
N SER A 212 -39.95 -2.11 -27.65
CA SER A 212 -41.15 -2.86 -27.29
C SER A 212 -42.45 -2.18 -27.76
N GLY A 213 -42.41 -0.90 -28.10
CA GLY A 213 -43.51 -0.11 -28.66
C GLY A 213 -43.58 -0.15 -30.19
N ASP A 214 -42.54 -0.67 -30.86
CA ASP A 214 -42.54 -0.85 -32.31
C ASP A 214 -42.93 -2.30 -32.68
N GLU A 215 -44.23 -2.44 -32.96
CA GLU A 215 -44.97 -3.50 -33.64
C GLU A 215 -45.36 -4.79 -32.88
N ILE A 216 -46.68 -4.95 -32.74
CA ILE A 216 -47.38 -5.86 -33.66
C ILE A 216 -48.58 -5.10 -34.26
N ARG A 217 -48.42 -4.53 -35.46
CA ARG A 217 -49.57 -4.26 -36.33
C ARG A 217 -50.05 -5.60 -36.88
N PRO A 218 -51.35 -5.95 -36.76
CA PRO A 218 -51.86 -7.16 -37.39
C PRO A 218 -51.78 -6.99 -38.91
N GLY A 219 -50.97 -7.84 -39.56
CA GLY A 219 -50.96 -7.99 -41.01
C GLY A 219 -52.31 -8.52 -41.53
N PRO A 220 -52.64 -8.29 -42.81
CA PRO A 220 -53.91 -8.71 -43.39
C PRO A 220 -54.06 -10.24 -43.41
N GLU A 221 -55.32 -10.68 -43.31
CA GLU A 221 -55.78 -12.05 -43.08
C GLU A 221 -55.09 -13.16 -43.91
N PRO A 222 -54.97 -14.38 -43.34
CA PRO A 222 -54.47 -15.53 -44.08
C PRO A 222 -55.52 -16.00 -45.10
N GLY A 223 -55.17 -15.94 -46.39
CA GLY A 223 -55.89 -16.62 -47.46
C GLY A 223 -55.84 -18.15 -47.33
N PRO A 224 -56.77 -18.88 -47.98
CA PRO A 224 -56.99 -20.30 -47.75
C PRO A 224 -55.80 -21.18 -48.17
N SER A 225 -55.49 -22.17 -47.32
CA SER A 225 -54.44 -23.17 -47.49
C SER A 225 -54.61 -24.01 -48.76
N PRO A 226 -53.53 -24.25 -49.55
CA PRO A 226 -53.54 -25.27 -50.59
C PRO A 226 -53.29 -26.69 -50.01
N PRO A 227 -53.76 -27.75 -50.72
CA PRO A 227 -53.78 -29.13 -50.21
C PRO A 227 -52.41 -29.83 -50.24
N PRO A 228 -52.24 -30.96 -49.52
CA PRO A 228 -50.95 -31.62 -49.36
C PRO A 228 -50.58 -32.42 -50.60
N THR A 229 -49.31 -32.34 -51.00
CA THR A 229 -48.72 -33.27 -51.98
C THR A 229 -47.60 -34.06 -51.30
N GLY A 230 -47.71 -35.39 -51.36
CA GLY A 230 -46.76 -36.35 -50.81
C GLY A 230 -45.48 -36.55 -51.66
N PRO A 231 -44.75 -37.67 -51.51
CA PRO A 231 -43.40 -37.62 -50.98
C PRO A 231 -42.27 -37.97 -51.98
N ALA A 232 -41.04 -37.86 -51.44
CA ALA A 232 -39.78 -38.53 -51.81
C ALA A 232 -38.86 -37.85 -52.85
N ALA A 233 -37.63 -37.53 -52.43
CA ALA A 233 -36.44 -38.24 -52.94
C ALA A 233 -35.18 -37.91 -52.12
N THR A 234 -34.47 -38.99 -51.84
CA THR A 234 -33.19 -39.18 -51.15
C THR A 234 -31.99 -38.61 -51.93
N ARG A 235 -31.01 -38.02 -51.23
CA ARG A 235 -29.53 -38.19 -51.44
C ARG A 235 -28.78 -37.27 -50.48
N ALA A 236 -28.18 -37.80 -49.40
CA ALA A 236 -26.83 -38.39 -49.34
C ALA A 236 -25.71 -37.36 -49.54
N GLY A 237 -24.92 -37.11 -48.48
CA GLY A 237 -23.68 -36.33 -48.56
C GLY A 237 -23.13 -35.79 -47.24
N SER A 238 -22.79 -36.66 -46.29
CA SER A 238 -21.63 -36.44 -45.41
C SER A 238 -20.35 -36.85 -46.17
N PRO A 239 -19.09 -36.48 -45.82
CA PRO A 239 -18.63 -36.05 -44.49
C PRO A 239 -17.48 -34.99 -44.42
N ARG A 240 -17.14 -34.65 -43.17
CA ARG A 240 -15.77 -34.48 -42.57
C ARG A 240 -14.87 -33.27 -42.87
N ARG A 241 -14.59 -32.55 -41.77
CA ARG A 241 -13.28 -31.98 -41.35
C ARG A 241 -12.15 -33.04 -41.41
N PRO A 242 -10.85 -32.69 -41.54
CA PRO A 242 -10.10 -31.95 -40.49
C PRO A 242 -8.98 -31.00 -40.97
N ALA A 243 -8.35 -30.35 -39.99
CA ALA A 243 -7.19 -29.46 -40.06
C ALA A 243 -5.90 -30.19 -40.50
N PRO A 244 -4.84 -29.42 -40.80
CA PRO A 244 -3.77 -29.21 -39.81
C PRO A 244 -3.60 -27.76 -39.35
#